data_AF-A0A7X5VSB9-F1
#
_entry.id   AF-A0A7X5VSB9-F1
#
_cell.length_a   1.000
_cell.length_b   1.000
_cell.length_c   1.000
_cell.angle_alpha   90.00
_cell.angle_beta   90.00
_cell.angle_gamma   90.00
#
_symmetry.space_group_name_H-M   'P 1'
#
loop_
_entity.id
_entity.type
_entity.pdbx_description
1 polymer ?
#
loop_
_entity_poly.entity_id
_entity_poly.type
_entity_poly.pdbx_seq_one_letter_code
_entity_poly.pdbx_strand_id
1 'polypeptide(L)'
;RGGFDRTRVRVEFRGAMDPPVSALVYLASDRNPNYLGPASESEIAEQIRRATGPSGPNAEYALRLAEALRDLDAADDHVFAIADRVASPK
;
A
#
# COMPACT_ATOMS: atom_id res chain seq x y z
N ARG A 1 4.23 9.42 -17.34
CA ARG A 1 5.68 9.22 -17.09
C ARG A 1 5.81 8.84 -15.62
N GLY A 2 6.62 7.83 -15.28
CA GLY A 2 6.53 7.12 -14.00
C GLY A 2 5.68 5.86 -14.17
N GLY A 3 6.32 4.77 -14.55
CA GLY A 3 5.69 3.46 -14.71
C GLY A 3 6.07 2.55 -13.55
N PHE A 4 5.61 1.30 -13.60
CA PHE A 4 6.02 0.26 -12.67
C PHE A 4 7.02 -0.67 -13.35
N ASP A 5 8.08 -1.04 -12.64
CA ASP A 5 8.95 -2.13 -13.03
C ASP A 5 8.16 -3.44 -12.97
N ARG A 6 8.43 -4.35 -13.90
CA ARG A 6 7.80 -5.67 -13.93
C ARG A 6 8.78 -6.71 -13.44
N THR A 7 8.45 -7.39 -12.36
CA THR A 7 9.29 -8.45 -11.80
C THR A 7 8.51 -9.73 -11.61
N ARG A 8 9.18 -10.87 -11.72
CA ARG A 8 8.60 -12.17 -11.37
C ARG A 8 9.06 -12.56 -9.98
N VAL A 9 8.10 -12.83 -9.10
CA VAL A 9 8.36 -13.28 -7.73
C VAL A 9 7.71 -14.63 -7.49
N ARG A 10 8.25 -15.36 -6.53
CA ARG A 10 7.64 -16.59 -6.03
C ARG A 10 6.62 -16.23 -4.96
N VAL A 11 5.37 -16.65 -5.14
CA VAL A 11 4.26 -16.38 -4.21
C VAL A 11 3.82 -17.66 -3.55
N GLU A 12 3.69 -17.59 -2.23
CA GLU A 12 3.11 -18.63 -1.38
C GLU A 12 1.72 -18.19 -0.95
N PHE A 13 0.75 -19.09 -1.02
CA PHE A 13 -0.62 -18.81 -0.60
C PHE A 13 -0.83 -19.36 0.81
N ARG A 14 -1.44 -18.54 1.69
CA ARG A 14 -1.72 -18.94 3.07
C ARG A 14 -2.57 -20.21 3.10
N GLY A 15 -2.08 -21.23 3.80
CA GLY A 15 -2.77 -22.51 3.95
C GLY A 15 -2.73 -23.44 2.73
N ALA A 16 -2.04 -23.05 1.66
CA ALA A 16 -1.85 -23.93 0.51
C ALA A 16 -0.78 -24.99 0.82
N MET A 17 -1.07 -26.23 0.41
CA MET A 17 -0.10 -27.33 0.38
C MET A 17 0.61 -27.43 -0.98
N ASP A 18 0.12 -26.68 -1.97
CA ASP A 18 0.70 -26.61 -3.31
C ASP A 18 2.05 -25.89 -3.32
N PRO A 19 2.94 -26.21 -4.28
CA PRO A 19 4.20 -25.51 -4.42
C PRO A 19 3.98 -24.02 -4.74
N PRO A 20 4.92 -23.15 -4.34
CA PRO A 20 4.85 -21.72 -4.65
C PRO A 20 4.75 -21.45 -6.15
N VAL A 21 3.96 -20.44 -6.54
CA VAL A 21 3.74 -20.09 -7.96
C VAL A 21 4.62 -18.91 -8.39
N SER A 22 4.91 -18.83 -9.69
CA SER A 22 5.57 -17.66 -10.29
C SER A 22 4.52 -16.60 -10.65
N ALA A 23 4.57 -15.45 -9.98
CA ALA A 23 3.64 -14.34 -10.21
C ALA A 23 4.35 -13.13 -10.83
N LEU A 24 3.65 -12.41 -11.71
CA LEU A 24 4.09 -11.12 -12.23
C LEU A 24 3.63 -10.01 -11.27
N VAL A 25 4.57 -9.20 -10.77
CA VAL A 25 4.31 -8.06 -9.88
C VAL A 25 4.80 -6.78 -10.54
N TYR A 26 4.00 -5.72 -10.36
CA TYR A 26 4.32 -4.36 -10.79
C TYR A 26 4.84 -3.57 -9.57
N LEU A 27 6.10 -3.17 -9.60
CA LEU A 27 6.79 -2.53 -8.49
C LEU A 27 7.16 -1.09 -8.84
N ALA A 28 6.79 -0.14 -7.98
CA ALA A 28 7.35 1.20 -8.01
C ALA A 28 8.62 1.22 -7.14
N SER A 29 9.78 1.03 -7.77
CA SER A 29 11.08 1.08 -7.10
C SER A 29 11.46 2.51 -6.70
N ASP A 30 12.55 2.65 -5.93
CA ASP A 30 13.15 3.94 -5.55
C ASP A 30 13.61 4.79 -6.75
N ARG A 31 13.73 4.17 -7.93
CA ARG A 31 14.03 4.83 -9.21
C ARG A 31 12.81 5.47 -9.87
N ASN A 32 11.60 5.21 -9.36
CA ASN A 32 10.39 5.82 -9.89
C ASN A 32 10.44 7.34 -9.66
N PRO A 33 10.23 8.18 -10.70
CA PRO A 33 10.26 9.64 -10.53
C PRO A 33 9.19 10.18 -9.58
N ASN A 34 8.17 9.37 -9.25
CA ASN A 34 7.13 9.70 -8.28
C ASN A 34 7.45 9.19 -6.85
N TYR A 35 8.59 8.54 -6.63
CA TYR A 35 9.01 8.10 -5.31
C TYR A 35 9.42 9.30 -4.46
N LEU A 36 8.72 9.53 -3.34
CA LEU A 36 8.94 10.67 -2.46
C LEU A 36 9.98 10.42 -1.36
N GLY A 37 10.52 9.20 -1.28
CA GLY A 37 11.42 8.78 -0.21
C GLY A 37 10.69 8.24 1.03
N PRO A 38 11.45 7.77 2.03
CA PRO A 38 10.92 7.39 3.33
C PRO A 38 10.43 8.63 4.09
N ALA A 39 9.37 8.46 4.87
CA ALA A 39 8.81 9.50 5.74
C ALA A 39 8.21 8.83 6.99
N SER A 40 7.99 9.60 8.06
CA SER A 40 7.30 9.08 9.23
C SER A 40 5.82 8.79 8.92
N GLU A 41 5.21 7.86 9.65
CA GLU A 41 3.79 7.52 9.51
C GLU A 41 2.88 8.76 9.68
N SER A 42 3.29 9.71 10.53
CA SER A 42 2.57 10.97 10.75
C SER A 42 2.65 11.91 9.55
N GLU A 43 3.82 12.04 8.92
CA GLU A 43 4.00 12.84 7.70
C GLU A 43 3.22 12.23 6.54
N ILE A 44 3.27 10.91 6.38
CA ILE A 44 2.51 10.17 5.37
C ILE A 44 1.00 10.38 5.58
N ALA A 45 0.50 10.21 6.81
CA ALA A 45 -0.91 10.40 7.12
C ALA A 45 -1.38 11.85 6.85
N GLU A 46 -0.56 12.85 7.16
CA GLU A 46 -0.89 14.26 6.90
C GLU A 46 -0.96 14.56 5.39
N GLN A 47 -0.04 14.00 4.60
CA GLN A 47 -0.09 14.11 3.16
C GLN A 47 -1.35 13.42 2.59
N ILE A 48 -1.66 12.20 3.04
CA ILE A 48 -2.85 11.44 2.61
C ILE A 48 -4.13 12.22 2.89
N ARG A 49 -4.27 12.82 4.08
CA ARG A 49 -5.45 13.62 4.45
C ARG A 49 -5.73 14.80 3.53
N ARG A 50 -4.70 15.38 2.91
CA ARG A 50 -4.81 16.58 2.06
C ARG A 50 -4.84 16.28 0.57
N ALA A 51 -4.48 15.07 0.17
CA ALA A 51 -4.32 14.71 -1.24
C ALA A 51 -5.62 14.21 -1.87
N THR A 52 -5.92 14.70 -3.07
CA THR A 52 -7.04 14.26 -3.91
C THR A 52 -6.58 14.16 -5.36
N GLY A 53 -6.89 13.06 -6.01
CA GLY A 53 -6.60 12.84 -7.44
C GLY A 53 -7.87 12.65 -8.26
N PRO A 54 -7.74 12.37 -9.57
CA PRO A 54 -8.88 12.10 -10.45
C PRO A 54 -9.75 10.91 -9.99
N SER A 55 -9.19 9.99 -9.21
CA SER A 55 -9.88 8.83 -8.65
C SER A 55 -10.54 9.10 -7.29
N GLY A 56 -10.43 10.32 -6.76
CA GLY A 56 -10.99 10.70 -5.45
C GLY A 56 -9.94 11.02 -4.38
N PRO A 57 -10.37 11.19 -3.11
CA PRO A 57 -9.50 11.49 -1.99
C PRO A 57 -8.54 10.33 -1.69
N ASN A 58 -7.27 10.64 -1.37
CA ASN A 58 -6.28 9.62 -1.03
C ASN A 58 -6.60 8.92 0.31
N ALA A 59 -7.31 9.61 1.21
CA ALA A 59 -7.79 9.01 2.45
C ALA A 59 -8.75 7.82 2.19
N GLU A 60 -9.62 7.91 1.19
CA GLU A 60 -10.52 6.81 0.81
C GLU A 60 -9.74 5.57 0.37
N TYR A 61 -8.66 5.77 -0.41
CA TYR A 61 -7.77 4.69 -0.83
C TYR A 61 -7.10 4.00 0.38
N ALA A 62 -6.46 4.77 1.26
CA ALA A 62 -5.74 4.21 2.40
C ALA A 62 -6.66 3.44 3.36
N LEU A 63 -7.84 3.98 3.64
CA LEU A 63 -8.81 3.35 4.55
C LEU A 63 -9.39 2.06 3.96
N ARG A 64 -9.73 2.04 2.66
CA ARG A 64 -10.22 0.83 1.99
C ARG A 64 -9.17 -0.26 1.88
N LEU A 65 -7.89 0.11 1.68
CA LEU A 65 -6.80 -0.87 1.70
C LEU A 65 -6.69 -1.53 3.08
N ALA A 66 -6.73 -0.73 4.16
CA ALA A 66 -6.68 -1.25 5.52
C ALA A 66 -7.89 -2.15 5.84
N GLU A 67 -9.09 -1.78 5.39
CA GLU A 67 -10.29 -2.61 5.50
C GLU A 67 -10.11 -3.96 4.78
N ALA A 68 -9.70 -3.93 3.50
CA ALA A 68 -9.49 -5.15 2.72
C ALA A 68 -8.42 -6.08 3.31
N LEU A 69 -7.34 -5.53 3.89
CA LEU A 69 -6.33 -6.34 4.57
C LEU A 69 -6.87 -6.99 5.85
N ARG A 70 -7.71 -6.27 6.62
CA ARG A 70 -8.38 -6.83 7.81
C ARG A 70 -9.36 -7.94 7.43
N ASP A 71 -10.14 -7.76 6.36
CA ASP A 71 -11.08 -8.77 5.87
C ASP A 71 -10.37 -10.05 5.40
N LEU A 72 -9.13 -9.93 4.90
CA LEU A 72 -8.27 -11.05 4.52
C LEU A 72 -7.48 -11.65 5.68
N ASP A 73 -7.62 -11.12 6.91
CA ASP A 73 -6.79 -11.47 8.07
C ASP A 73 -5.29 -11.35 7.75
N ALA A 74 -4.91 -10.35 6.96
CA ALA A 74 -3.53 -10.08 6.55
C ALA A 74 -2.88 -9.09 7.53
N ALA A 75 -1.65 -9.39 7.95
CA ALA A 75 -0.88 -8.53 8.85
C ALA A 75 -0.06 -7.50 8.06
N ASP A 76 -0.32 -6.21 8.32
CA ASP A 76 0.49 -5.10 7.82
C ASP A 76 0.44 -3.93 8.82
N ASP A 77 1.36 -3.96 9.79
CA ASP A 77 1.42 -2.96 10.86
C ASP A 77 1.57 -1.54 10.30
N HIS A 78 2.28 -1.36 9.19
CA HIS A 78 2.54 -0.05 8.62
C HIS A 78 1.29 0.54 7.99
N VAL A 79 0.56 -0.24 7.18
CA VAL A 79 -0.71 0.21 6.58
C VAL A 79 -1.74 0.52 7.67
N PHE A 80 -1.85 -0.31 8.70
CA PHE A 80 -2.78 -0.07 9.81
C PHE A 80 -2.42 1.19 10.61
N ALA A 81 -1.14 1.35 10.94
CA ALA A 81 -0.65 2.51 11.68
C ALA A 81 -0.87 3.83 10.91
N ILE A 82 -0.74 3.82 9.58
CA ILE A 82 -1.07 4.98 8.73
C ILE A 82 -2.58 5.21 8.70
N ALA A 83 -3.39 4.17 8.47
CA ALA A 83 -4.83 4.27 8.37
C ALA A 83 -5.46 4.82 9.66
N ASP A 84 -5.02 4.35 10.82
CA ASP A 84 -5.50 4.81 12.12
C ASP A 84 -5.14 6.29 12.35
N ARG A 85 -3.95 6.72 11.92
CA ARG A 85 -3.57 8.15 11.95
C ARG A 85 -4.39 8.98 10.98
N VAL A 86 -4.69 8.47 9.78
CA VAL A 86 -5.54 9.16 8.79
C VAL A 86 -6.96 9.35 9.34
N ALA A 87 -7.51 8.35 10.04
CA ALA A 87 -8.84 8.39 10.64
C ALA A 87 -8.91 9.22 11.93
N SER A 88 -7.78 9.37 12.64
CA SER A 88 -7.73 10.15 13.88
C SER A 88 -7.98 11.65 13.62
N PRO A 89 -8.79 12.31 14.45
CA PRO A 89 -8.91 13.76 14.40
C PRO A 89 -7.56 14.43 14.67
N LYS A 90 -7.36 15.62 14.10
CA LYS A 90 -6.17 16.45 14.32
C LYS A 90 -6.08 16.99 15.72
#